data_AF-A0A090QKH7-F1
#
_entry.id   AF-A0A090QKH7-F1
#
_cell.length_a   1.000
_cell.length_b   1.000
_cell.length_c   1.000
_cell.angle_alpha   90.00
_cell.angle_beta   90.00
_cell.angle_gamma   90.00
#
_symmetry.space_group_name_H-M   'P 1'
#
loop_
_entity.id
_entity.type
_entity.pdbx_description
1 polymer ?
#
loop_
_entity_poly.entity_id
_entity_poly.type
_entity_poly.pdbx_seq_one_letter_code
_entity_poly.pdbx_strand_id
1 'polypeptide(L)'
;MSASSGQSTRVIAPHSLVDTSKRWHVRAFDRKNNQFMDVVCNRVLSARIIEQSPDTHESIEADRQWQKYIELELIPHPKLHNPQAIELDYEMQDGKLVIESRAALAGYLLRKWEVDCSQDGCLNEYVGYQLALNNPQALYQVTSAMLAPGYKAEE
;
A
#
# COMPACT_ATOMS: atom_id res chain seq x y z
N MET A 1 -18.31 7.22 -4.85
CA MET A 1 -17.79 8.22 -5.80
C MET A 1 -16.32 7.94 -6.08
N SER A 2 -15.86 8.00 -7.32
CA SER A 2 -14.44 7.91 -7.69
C SER A 2 -14.03 9.12 -8.54
N ALA A 3 -12.74 9.43 -8.58
CA ALA A 3 -12.22 10.51 -9.41
C ALA A 3 -12.28 10.18 -10.90
N SER A 4 -12.18 8.89 -11.26
CA SER A 4 -12.12 8.42 -12.64
C SER A 4 -13.49 8.14 -13.26
N SER A 5 -14.47 7.72 -12.46
CA SER A 5 -15.76 7.23 -12.95
C SER A 5 -16.97 7.88 -12.27
N GLY A 6 -16.76 8.90 -11.43
CA GLY A 6 -17.84 9.61 -10.74
C GLY A 6 -18.65 8.73 -9.79
N GLN A 7 -19.98 8.87 -9.79
CA GLN A 7 -20.86 8.10 -8.92
C GLN A 7 -21.17 6.72 -9.52
N SER A 8 -21.05 5.68 -8.70
CA SER A 8 -21.41 4.31 -9.07
C SER A 8 -21.92 3.54 -7.86
N THR A 9 -22.86 2.63 -8.07
CA THR A 9 -23.29 1.63 -7.07
C THR A 9 -22.49 0.34 -7.27
N ARG A 10 -22.07 -0.29 -6.18
CA ARG A 10 -21.36 -1.57 -6.17
C ARG A 10 -21.90 -2.46 -5.06
N VAL A 11 -21.84 -3.77 -5.28
CA VAL A 11 -22.04 -4.78 -4.23
C VAL A 11 -20.66 -5.29 -3.86
N ILE A 12 -20.32 -5.21 -2.57
CA ILE A 12 -19.02 -5.62 -2.05
C ILE A 12 -19.22 -6.53 -0.84
N ALA A 13 -18.28 -7.45 -0.62
CA ALA A 13 -18.16 -8.22 0.62
C ALA A 13 -16.99 -7.64 1.44
N PRO A 14 -17.26 -6.75 2.42
CA PRO A 14 -16.21 -6.14 3.22
C PRO A 14 -15.66 -7.12 4.26
N HIS A 15 -14.36 -7.07 4.52
CA HIS A 15 -13.74 -7.92 5.55
C HIS A 15 -12.76 -7.22 6.50
N SER A 16 -12.24 -6.04 6.16
CA SER A 16 -11.31 -5.32 7.04
C SER A 16 -11.44 -3.81 6.91
N LEU A 17 -11.24 -3.13 8.03
CA LEU A 17 -11.12 -1.67 8.09
C LEU A 17 -9.64 -1.31 8.27
N VAL A 18 -9.15 -0.39 7.45
CA VAL A 18 -7.72 -0.05 7.34
C VAL A 18 -7.55 1.46 7.52
N ASP A 19 -6.64 1.85 8.41
CA ASP A 19 -6.14 3.22 8.48
C ASP A 19 -4.84 3.35 7.70
N THR A 20 -4.84 4.24 6.71
CA THR A 20 -3.67 4.55 5.86
C THR A 20 -2.99 5.87 6.26
N SER A 21 -3.25 6.35 7.47
CA SER A 21 -2.89 7.65 8.06
C SER A 21 -3.43 8.89 7.36
N LYS A 22 -3.87 8.78 6.10
CA LYS A 22 -4.55 9.86 5.36
C LYS A 22 -6.06 9.69 5.40
N ARG A 23 -6.55 8.45 5.23
CA ARG A 23 -7.97 8.12 5.15
C ARG A 23 -8.22 6.71 5.65
N TRP A 24 -9.44 6.46 6.11
CA TRP A 24 -9.97 5.13 6.35
C TRP A 24 -10.40 4.47 5.04
N HIS A 25 -10.06 3.18 4.91
CA HIS A 25 -10.42 2.32 3.81
C HIS A 25 -11.14 1.07 4.32
N VAL A 26 -12.13 0.60 3.58
CA VAL A 26 -12.67 -0.75 3.74
C VAL A 26 -12.07 -1.64 2.65
N ARG A 27 -11.35 -2.68 3.08
CA ARG A 27 -10.89 -3.77 2.22
C ARG A 27 -12.06 -4.72 1.99
N ALA A 28 -12.37 -4.99 0.73
CA ALA A 28 -13.55 -5.76 0.35
C ALA A 28 -13.38 -6.48 -0.99
N PHE A 29 -14.11 -7.57 -1.18
CA PHE A 29 -14.28 -8.17 -2.51
C PHE A 29 -15.33 -7.40 -3.31
N ASP A 30 -15.00 -6.94 -4.51
CA ASP A 30 -15.91 -6.27 -5.44
C ASP A 30 -16.55 -7.27 -6.41
N ARG A 31 -17.82 -7.61 -6.18
CA ARG A 31 -18.56 -8.59 -7.00
C ARG A 31 -18.74 -8.14 -8.45
N LYS A 32 -18.63 -6.84 -8.73
CA LYS A 32 -18.73 -6.34 -10.11
C LYS A 32 -17.51 -6.73 -10.93
N ASN A 33 -16.33 -6.67 -10.31
CA ASN A 33 -15.04 -6.86 -10.97
C ASN A 33 -14.35 -8.18 -10.58
N ASN A 34 -14.93 -8.94 -9.65
CA ASN A 34 -14.40 -10.19 -9.11
C ASN A 34 -12.97 -10.07 -8.56
N GLN A 35 -12.72 -9.02 -7.78
CA GLN A 35 -11.39 -8.76 -7.20
C GLN A 35 -11.49 -8.04 -5.85
N PHE A 36 -10.46 -8.21 -5.02
CA PHE A 36 -10.33 -7.42 -3.79
C PHE A 36 -9.89 -5.98 -4.10
N MET A 37 -10.46 -5.03 -3.36
CA MET A 37 -10.19 -3.60 -3.51
C MET A 37 -10.30 -2.85 -2.19
N ASP A 38 -9.75 -1.64 -2.18
CA ASP A 38 -9.85 -0.70 -1.06
C ASP A 38 -10.86 0.43 -1.37
N VAL A 39 -11.93 0.49 -0.60
CA VAL A 39 -12.98 1.52 -0.71
C VAL A 39 -12.71 2.63 0.30
N VAL A 40 -12.46 3.85 -0.16
CA VAL A 40 -12.29 5.02 0.71
C VAL A 40 -13.61 5.35 1.39
N CYS A 41 -13.67 5.31 2.73
CA CYS A 41 -14.89 5.53 3.50
C CYS A 41 -15.54 6.88 3.19
N ASN A 42 -14.75 7.96 3.12
CA ASN A 42 -15.23 9.33 2.86
C ASN A 42 -15.85 9.52 1.45
N ARG A 43 -15.82 8.49 0.59
CA ARG A 43 -16.41 8.52 -0.75
C ARG A 43 -17.67 7.66 -0.87
N VAL A 44 -18.10 7.03 0.21
CA VAL A 44 -19.34 6.27 0.30
C VAL A 44 -20.47 7.23 0.63
N LEU A 45 -21.38 7.45 -0.31
CA LEU A 45 -22.50 8.38 -0.15
C LEU A 45 -23.66 7.75 0.66
N SER A 46 -23.87 6.45 0.47
CA SER A 46 -24.83 5.65 1.21
C SER A 46 -24.42 4.17 1.13
N ALA A 47 -24.85 3.39 2.12
CA ALA A 47 -24.65 1.95 2.16
C ALA A 47 -25.92 1.29 2.71
N ARG A 48 -26.21 0.08 2.22
CA ARG A 48 -27.27 -0.79 2.75
C ARG A 48 -26.74 -2.20 2.90
N ILE A 49 -27.15 -2.89 3.94
CA ILE A 49 -26.82 -4.31 4.13
C ILE A 49 -27.64 -5.13 3.12
N ILE A 50 -26.99 -6.14 2.54
CA ILE A 50 -27.63 -7.16 1.73
C ILE A 50 -27.55 -8.44 2.55
N GLU A 51 -28.69 -9.04 2.87
CA GLU A 51 -28.81 -10.29 3.64
C GLU A 51 -28.35 -11.51 2.80
N GLN A 52 -27.08 -11.48 2.39
CA GLN A 52 -26.43 -12.54 1.65
C GLN A 52 -25.04 -12.73 2.25
N SER A 53 -24.76 -13.95 2.70
CA SER A 53 -23.42 -14.30 3.15
C SER A 53 -22.42 -14.20 1.99
N PRO A 54 -21.18 -13.74 2.23
CA PRO A 54 -20.13 -13.82 1.23
C PRO A 54 -19.86 -15.27 0.83
N ASP A 55 -19.57 -15.50 -0.45
CA ASP A 55 -19.07 -16.81 -0.89
C ASP A 55 -17.63 -17.01 -0.40
N THR A 56 -17.16 -18.27 -0.37
CA THR A 56 -15.80 -18.61 0.11
C THR A 56 -14.69 -17.84 -0.62
N HIS A 57 -14.88 -17.53 -1.90
CA HIS A 57 -13.88 -16.78 -2.69
C HIS A 57 -13.90 -15.26 -2.42
N GLU A 58 -14.90 -14.77 -1.68
CA GLU A 58 -15.06 -13.37 -1.29
C GLU A 58 -14.56 -13.12 0.14
N SER A 59 -14.13 -14.18 0.85
CA SER A 59 -13.71 -14.11 2.25
C SER A 59 -12.31 -13.52 2.41
N ILE A 60 -11.97 -13.14 3.65
CA ILE A 60 -10.63 -12.63 3.99
C ILE A 60 -9.53 -13.65 3.70
N GLU A 61 -9.81 -14.95 3.86
CA GLU A 61 -8.87 -16.04 3.57
C GLU A 61 -8.57 -16.16 2.07
N ALA A 62 -9.50 -15.75 1.21
CA ALA A 62 -9.31 -15.74 -0.24
C ALA A 62 -8.54 -14.52 -0.75
N ASP A 63 -8.41 -13.44 0.03
CA ASP A 63 -7.60 -12.28 -0.33
C ASP A 63 -6.10 -12.58 -0.18
N ARG A 64 -5.50 -13.09 -1.26
CA ARG A 64 -4.07 -13.42 -1.30
C ARG A 64 -3.16 -12.25 -0.97
N GLN A 65 -3.51 -11.03 -1.39
CA GLN A 65 -2.70 -9.83 -1.11
C GLN A 65 -2.81 -9.44 0.37
N TRP A 66 -3.96 -9.69 0.99
CA TRP A 66 -4.13 -9.50 2.41
C TRP A 66 -3.38 -10.56 3.21
N GLN A 67 -3.54 -11.85 2.86
CA GLN A 67 -2.93 -12.97 3.58
C GLN A 67 -1.40 -13.02 3.45
N LYS A 68 -0.83 -12.47 2.37
CA LYS A 68 0.62 -12.42 2.15
C LYS A 68 1.25 -11.29 2.97
N TYR A 69 2.17 -11.66 3.86
CA TYR A 69 3.13 -10.74 4.47
C TYR A 69 4.38 -10.64 3.60
N ILE A 70 4.96 -9.45 3.53
CA ILE A 70 6.23 -9.15 2.85
C ILE A 70 7.12 -8.33 3.77
N GLU A 71 8.42 -8.46 3.58
CA GLU A 71 9.42 -7.65 4.26
C GLU A 71 9.89 -6.52 3.34
N LEU A 72 9.82 -5.29 3.83
CA LEU A 72 10.31 -4.09 3.16
C LEU A 72 11.60 -3.67 3.85
N GLU A 73 12.71 -3.70 3.13
CA GLU A 73 14.00 -3.22 3.61
C GLU A 73 14.16 -1.74 3.23
N LEU A 74 14.07 -0.86 4.22
CA LEU A 74 14.28 0.57 4.06
C LEU A 74 15.71 0.92 4.44
N ILE A 75 16.34 1.77 3.64
CA ILE A 75 17.69 2.31 3.89
C ILE A 75 17.65 3.84 3.84
N PRO A 76 18.64 4.54 4.42
CA PRO A 76 18.86 5.95 4.11
C PRO A 76 19.04 6.09 2.60
N HIS A 77 18.44 7.12 2.02
CA HIS A 77 18.54 7.32 0.59
C HIS A 77 20.02 7.45 0.16
N PRO A 78 20.53 6.67 -0.82
CA PRO A 78 21.96 6.62 -1.16
C PRO A 78 22.60 7.95 -1.58
N LYS A 79 21.78 8.90 -2.04
CA LYS A 79 22.21 10.25 -2.45
C LYS A 79 22.30 11.26 -1.30
N LEU A 80 22.05 10.87 -0.05
CA LEU A 80 22.19 11.74 1.11
C LEU A 80 23.66 11.99 1.45
N HIS A 81 23.98 13.22 1.84
CA HIS A 81 25.33 13.57 2.29
C HIS A 81 25.66 12.99 3.68
N ASN A 82 24.66 12.89 4.57
CA ASN A 82 24.82 12.37 5.92
C ASN A 82 23.73 11.33 6.25
N PRO A 83 23.91 10.06 5.84
CA PRO A 83 22.93 9.00 6.07
C PRO A 83 22.77 8.64 7.56
N GLN A 84 23.80 8.88 8.39
CA GLN A 84 23.81 8.54 9.83
C GLN A 84 22.69 9.24 10.61
N ALA A 85 22.27 10.44 10.19
CA ALA A 85 21.14 11.13 10.80
C ALA A 85 19.84 10.33 10.62
N ILE A 86 19.61 9.80 9.41
CA ILE A 86 18.43 8.98 9.09
C ILE A 86 18.50 7.63 9.79
N GLU A 87 19.69 7.02 9.86
CA GLU A 87 19.87 5.77 10.62
C GLU A 87 19.49 5.95 12.09
N LEU A 88 19.86 7.08 12.70
CA LEU A 88 19.50 7.40 14.07
C LEU A 88 17.99 7.68 14.23
N ASP A 89 17.40 8.48 13.35
CA ASP A 89 15.97 8.85 13.40
C ASP A 89 15.04 7.62 13.31
N TYR A 90 15.47 6.59 12.58
CA TYR A 90 14.72 5.36 12.35
C TYR A 90 15.24 4.15 13.12
N GLU A 91 16.19 4.34 14.03
CA GLU A 91 16.82 3.29 14.86
C GLU A 91 17.32 2.08 14.04
N MET A 92 17.88 2.37 12.86
CA MET A 92 18.32 1.35 11.91
C MET A 92 19.44 0.48 12.48
N GLN A 93 19.42 -0.79 12.09
CA GLN A 93 20.47 -1.76 12.40
C GLN A 93 21.24 -2.08 11.13
N ASP A 94 22.56 -1.94 11.16
CA ASP A 94 23.44 -2.13 10.00
C ASP A 94 22.99 -1.33 8.76
N GLY A 95 22.54 -0.09 8.97
CA GLY A 95 22.08 0.83 7.93
C GLY A 95 20.70 0.48 7.33
N LYS A 96 19.94 -0.41 7.98
CA LYS A 96 18.64 -0.88 7.49
C LYS A 96 17.55 -0.82 8.56
N LEU A 97 16.33 -0.57 8.10
CA LEU A 97 15.10 -0.83 8.84
C LEU A 97 14.27 -1.85 8.07
N VAL A 98 13.97 -2.99 8.68
CA VAL A 98 13.10 -4.02 8.10
C VAL A 98 11.70 -3.86 8.67
N ILE A 99 10.71 -3.70 7.79
CA ILE A 99 9.30 -3.57 8.16
C ILE A 99 8.50 -4.69 7.51
N GLU A 100 7.79 -5.47 8.32
CA GLU A 100 6.82 -6.44 7.82
C GLU A 100 5.48 -5.76 7.54
N SER A 101 4.88 -6.04 6.38
CA SER A 101 3.56 -5.52 6.00
C SER A 101 2.76 -6.54 5.20
N ARG A 102 1.44 -6.46 5.25
CA ARG A 102 0.59 -7.16 4.28
C ARG A 102 0.84 -6.58 2.90
N ALA A 103 0.94 -7.41 1.86
CA ALA A 103 1.14 -6.95 0.49
C ALA A 103 0.05 -5.95 0.05
N ALA A 104 -1.20 -6.17 0.48
CA ALA A 104 -2.32 -5.24 0.27
C ALA A 104 -2.05 -3.80 0.79
N LEU A 105 -1.17 -3.64 1.79
CA LEU A 105 -0.92 -2.38 2.49
C LEU A 105 0.45 -1.75 2.19
N ALA A 106 1.36 -2.50 1.59
CA ALA A 106 2.76 -2.09 1.37
C ALA A 106 2.90 -0.73 0.70
N GLY A 107 2.19 -0.49 -0.42
CA GLY A 107 2.28 0.80 -1.12
C GLY A 107 1.73 1.99 -0.33
N TYR A 108 0.75 1.77 0.55
CA TYR A 108 0.27 2.82 1.47
C TYR A 108 1.35 3.19 2.50
N LEU A 109 2.04 2.18 3.05
CA LEU A 109 3.13 2.37 4.00
C LEU A 109 4.29 3.12 3.37
N LEU A 110 4.78 2.65 2.22
CA LEU A 110 5.88 3.29 1.48
C LEU A 110 5.57 4.74 1.13
N ARG A 111 4.32 5.02 0.74
CA ARG A 111 3.88 6.39 0.48
C ARG A 111 3.77 7.25 1.73
N LYS A 112 3.37 6.68 2.87
CA LYS A 112 3.27 7.40 4.15
C LYS A 112 4.66 7.84 4.62
N TRP A 113 5.66 6.99 4.44
CA TRP A 113 7.03 7.21 4.89
C TRP A 113 7.90 7.88 3.83
N GLU A 114 7.30 8.31 2.71
CA GLU A 114 7.99 9.00 1.61
C GLU A 114 9.24 8.22 1.17
N VAL A 115 9.09 6.90 1.01
CA VAL A 115 10.17 6.02 0.57
C VAL A 115 10.29 6.10 -0.95
N ASP A 116 11.48 6.42 -1.44
CA ASP A 116 11.80 6.35 -2.86
C ASP A 116 11.87 4.88 -3.32
N CYS A 117 10.96 4.50 -4.21
CA CYS A 117 10.91 3.18 -4.84
C CYS A 117 11.24 3.24 -6.34
N SER A 118 11.82 4.35 -6.83
CA SER A 118 12.33 4.48 -8.19
C SER A 118 13.63 3.68 -8.39
N GLN A 119 13.82 3.13 -9.59
CA GLN A 119 15.02 2.34 -9.90
C GLN A 119 16.31 3.16 -9.86
N ASP A 120 16.23 4.46 -10.15
CA ASP A 120 17.36 5.40 -10.22
C ASP A 120 17.49 6.31 -8.99
N GLY A 121 16.63 6.12 -7.97
CA GLY A 121 16.58 6.92 -6.76
C GLY A 121 16.42 8.41 -7.05
N CYS A 122 15.57 8.75 -8.02
CA CYS A 122 15.42 10.13 -8.51
C CYS A 122 14.60 11.02 -7.57
N LEU A 123 13.87 10.47 -6.60
CA LEU A 123 12.97 11.26 -5.77
C LEU A 123 13.66 12.01 -4.62
N ASN A 124 14.90 11.66 -4.25
CA ASN A 124 15.67 12.41 -3.25
C ASN A 124 16.00 13.86 -3.67
N GLU A 125 15.80 14.22 -4.94
CA GLU A 125 15.85 15.62 -5.39
C GLU A 125 14.69 16.45 -4.82
N TYR A 126 13.60 15.79 -4.40
CA TYR A 126 12.44 16.41 -3.76
C TYR A 126 12.54 16.30 -2.22
N VAL A 127 12.05 17.34 -1.54
CA VAL A 127 11.97 17.37 -0.07
C VAL A 127 11.08 16.22 0.42
N GLY A 128 11.57 15.48 1.42
CA GLY A 128 10.83 14.41 2.12
C GLY A 128 11.35 12.99 1.85
N TYR A 129 11.96 12.73 0.68
CA TYR A 129 12.42 11.40 0.29
C TYR A 129 13.81 11.05 0.84
N GLN A 130 13.88 10.86 2.15
CA GLN A 130 15.13 10.52 2.86
C GLN A 130 15.37 9.00 2.98
N LEU A 131 14.38 8.18 2.62
CA LEU A 131 14.46 6.72 2.62
C LEU A 131 14.40 6.18 1.20
N ALA A 132 15.07 5.06 0.94
CA ALA A 132 14.95 4.28 -0.29
C ALA A 132 14.59 2.82 0.03
N LEU A 133 13.87 2.17 -0.89
CA LEU A 133 13.57 0.75 -0.81
C LEU A 133 14.75 -0.06 -1.35
N ASN A 134 15.39 -0.84 -0.47
CA ASN A 134 16.58 -1.63 -0.80
C ASN A 134 16.25 -2.95 -1.52
N ASN A 135 15.02 -3.44 -1.38
CA ASN A 135 14.58 -4.72 -1.93
C ASN A 135 13.32 -4.56 -2.83
N PRO A 136 13.40 -3.83 -3.95
CA PRO A 136 12.24 -3.54 -4.82
C PRO A 136 11.51 -4.82 -5.32
N GLN A 137 12.20 -5.95 -5.40
CA GLN A 137 11.61 -7.26 -5.71
C GLN A 137 10.52 -7.70 -4.71
N ALA A 138 10.53 -7.18 -3.48
CA ALA A 138 9.46 -7.43 -2.50
C ALA A 138 8.09 -6.93 -2.99
N LEU A 139 8.08 -5.96 -3.90
CA LEU A 139 6.89 -5.41 -4.53
C LEU A 139 6.42 -6.17 -5.77
N TYR A 140 7.13 -7.22 -6.20
CA TYR A 140 6.68 -8.03 -7.33
C TYR A 140 5.35 -8.73 -7.00
N GLN A 141 4.41 -8.58 -7.94
CA GLN A 141 3.02 -9.06 -7.81
C GLN A 141 2.25 -8.43 -6.64
N VAL A 142 2.73 -7.31 -6.08
CA VAL A 142 2.03 -6.58 -5.03
C VAL A 142 1.15 -5.51 -5.66
N THR A 143 -0.17 -5.67 -5.56
CA THR A 143 -1.10 -4.76 -6.26
C THR A 143 -1.07 -3.34 -5.69
N SER A 144 -0.78 -3.19 -4.39
CA SER A 144 -0.67 -1.89 -3.75
C SER A 144 0.60 -1.13 -4.16
N ALA A 145 1.60 -1.78 -4.76
CA ALA A 145 2.89 -1.20 -5.11
C ALA A 145 2.77 0.02 -6.05
N MET A 146 1.72 0.08 -6.88
CA MET A 146 1.42 1.24 -7.72
C MET A 146 1.15 2.53 -6.94
N LEU A 147 0.92 2.45 -5.63
CA LEU A 147 0.79 3.60 -4.74
C LEU A 147 2.14 4.08 -4.19
N ALA A 148 3.18 3.25 -4.27
CA ALA A 148 4.51 3.55 -3.75
C ALA A 148 5.18 4.64 -4.61
N PRO A 149 5.80 5.66 -4.01
CA PRO A 149 6.45 6.73 -4.75
C PRO A 149 7.57 6.22 -5.66
N GLY A 150 7.57 6.62 -6.92
CA GLY A 150 8.65 6.28 -7.86
C GLY A 150 8.59 4.86 -8.42
N TYR A 151 7.77 3.98 -7.85
CA TYR A 151 7.58 2.62 -8.36
C TYR A 151 6.95 2.65 -9.76
N LYS A 152 7.53 1.88 -10.68
CA LYS A 152 6.98 1.59 -12.00
C LYS A 152 6.91 0.08 -12.15
N ALA A 153 5.75 -0.43 -12.56
CA ALA A 153 5.65 -1.83 -12.95
C ALA A 153 6.57 -2.08 -14.14
N GLU A 154 7.41 -3.10 -14.07
CA GLU A 154 8.16 -3.59 -15.22
C GLU A 154 7.13 -4.09 -16.27
N GLU A 155 7.25 -3.62 -17.52
CA GLU A 155 6.42 -4.06 -18.66
C GLU A 155 6.72 -5.50 -19.08
#